data_AF-A0A2W5N2M5-F1
#
_entry.id   AF-A0A2W5N2M5-F1
#
_cell.length_a   1.000
_cell.length_b   1.000
_cell.length_c   1.000
_cell.angle_alpha   90.00
_cell.angle_beta   90.00
_cell.angle_gamma   90.00
#
_symmetry.space_group_name_H-M   'P 1'
#
loop_
_entity.id
_entity.type
_entity.pdbx_description
1 polymer ?
#
loop_
_entity_poly.entity_id
_entity_poly.type
_entity_poly.pdbx_seq_one_letter_code
_entity_poly.pdbx_strand_id
1 'polypeptide(L)'
;MAGSPFFIAAFQISRTASSGHRSNTAPRRGNCIRVLQTSFPVPTGCVHGQTVPAGTVRKILRAYRRSPFDSGRLIMAAPAEARAVLSAEGWLSRQAEAFQEEVYRRAGLVNVAAGDVIFRYGDALGGLYGIVSGALLVTIGPPEEGPRLLHVLGRGRWVGEGCFLVREPRRVGLQAATDAALLHLPLEAMDRMAADDPLMTMRRIVQVLMGNLDILARAYSDLQSLDPDRRIAAALLRLNANPGTPIRVSQADLGVLSGTSRKAVNAALRRFADDGLTTTAYRSVAVKDAARLKRFVRDRE
;
A
#
# COMPACT_ATOMS: atom_id res chain seq x y z
N MET A 1 18.27 19.92 26.84
CA MET A 1 19.01 18.63 26.91
C MET A 1 18.15 17.69 27.75
N ALA A 2 17.75 16.48 27.39
CA ALA A 2 17.98 15.54 26.29
C ALA A 2 16.62 14.84 26.03
N GLY A 3 16.19 14.62 24.79
CA GLY A 3 16.50 13.41 24.01
C GLY A 3 15.21 12.66 23.67
N SER A 4 14.70 12.82 22.44
CA SER A 4 13.54 12.09 21.89
C SER A 4 13.78 10.57 21.84
N PRO A 5 12.77 9.72 22.12
CA PRO A 5 12.85 8.33 21.70
C PRO A 5 12.39 8.20 20.25
N PHE A 6 13.37 7.95 19.39
CA PHE A 6 13.20 7.40 18.05
C PHE A 6 12.61 5.98 18.15
N PHE A 7 11.48 5.72 17.48
CA PHE A 7 10.99 4.34 17.32
C PHE A 7 11.61 3.71 16.06
N ILE A 8 12.81 3.16 16.26
CA ILE A 8 13.38 2.09 15.45
C ILE A 8 12.65 0.79 15.82
N ALA A 9 12.43 -0.12 14.88
CA ALA A 9 11.86 -1.44 15.13
C ALA A 9 12.51 -2.11 16.36
N ALA A 10 11.81 -2.14 17.50
CA ALA A 10 12.32 -2.71 18.73
C ALA A 10 11.73 -4.11 18.94
N PHE A 11 12.45 -5.14 18.53
CA PHE A 11 12.38 -6.40 19.28
C PHE A 11 13.07 -6.14 20.62
N GLN A 12 12.32 -5.87 21.69
CA GLN A 12 12.91 -5.75 23.02
C GLN A 12 13.27 -7.15 23.52
N ILE A 13 14.54 -7.54 23.36
CA ILE A 13 15.07 -8.83 23.80
C ILE A 13 15.29 -8.76 25.31
N SER A 14 14.38 -9.30 26.13
CA SER A 14 14.68 -9.61 27.53
C SER A 14 15.01 -11.08 27.68
N ARG A 15 16.15 -11.39 28.32
CA ARG A 15 16.48 -12.76 28.73
C ARG A 15 15.73 -13.04 30.03
N THR A 16 14.73 -13.90 30.01
CA THR A 16 14.12 -14.39 31.26
C THR A 16 14.98 -15.50 31.83
N ALA A 17 15.65 -15.26 32.96
CA ALA A 17 16.17 -16.32 33.81
C ALA A 17 15.01 -16.84 34.69
N SER A 18 14.62 -18.09 34.54
CA SER A 18 13.59 -18.69 35.41
C SER A 18 14.19 -18.99 36.79
N SER A 19 13.68 -18.33 37.84
CA SER A 19 13.94 -18.70 39.23
C SER A 19 13.03 -19.88 39.64
N GLY A 20 13.64 -21.07 39.77
CA GLY A 20 13.36 -22.16 40.72
C GLY A 20 11.94 -22.73 40.95
N HIS A 21 11.72 -23.95 40.46
CA HIS A 21 11.22 -25.07 41.28
C HIS A 21 11.69 -26.41 40.69
N ARG A 22 12.22 -27.31 41.53
CA ARG A 22 12.88 -28.56 41.11
C ARG A 22 11.85 -29.65 40.80
N SER A 23 11.84 -30.12 39.56
CA SER A 23 11.37 -31.47 39.20
C SER A 23 12.37 -32.10 38.22
N ASN A 24 12.62 -33.40 38.41
CA ASN A 24 13.80 -34.11 37.94
C ASN A 24 13.67 -34.63 36.50
N THR A 25 13.59 -33.71 35.53
CA THR A 25 13.88 -33.98 34.11
C THR A 25 14.52 -32.71 33.53
N ALA A 26 15.80 -32.78 33.17
CA ALA A 26 16.56 -31.61 32.74
C ALA A 26 15.95 -30.94 31.49
N PRO A 27 15.47 -29.68 31.55
CA PRO A 27 15.05 -28.97 30.36
C PRO A 27 16.29 -28.42 29.65
N ARG A 28 16.41 -28.67 28.34
CA ARG A 28 17.45 -28.06 27.51
C ARG A 28 17.40 -26.54 27.66
N ARG A 29 18.53 -25.91 28.02
CA ARG A 29 18.71 -24.45 28.09
C ARG A 29 18.41 -23.82 26.71
N GLY A 30 17.16 -23.47 26.46
CA GLY A 30 16.73 -22.76 25.26
C GLY A 30 16.59 -21.27 25.56
N ASN A 31 17.36 -20.43 24.86
CA ASN A 31 17.12 -18.99 24.89
C ASN A 31 15.69 -18.73 24.38
N CYS A 32 14.90 -18.06 25.20
CA CYS A 32 13.49 -17.80 25.00
C CYS A 32 13.29 -16.27 24.92
N ILE A 33 12.55 -15.79 23.92
CA ILE A 33 12.39 -14.34 23.63
C ILE A 33 10.93 -13.97 23.84
N ARG A 34 10.67 -12.94 24.67
CA ARG A 34 9.32 -12.40 24.91
C ARG A 34 8.98 -11.34 23.86
N VAL A 35 7.84 -11.50 23.19
CA VAL A 35 7.36 -10.56 22.16
C VAL A 35 6.49 -9.49 22.83
N LEU A 36 6.97 -8.24 22.85
CA LEU A 36 6.35 -7.15 23.62
C LEU A 36 5.46 -6.21 22.79
N GLN A 37 5.51 -6.24 21.46
CA GLN A 37 4.54 -5.60 20.55
C GLN A 37 4.81 -6.07 19.11
N THR A 38 3.76 -6.26 18.31
CA THR A 38 3.87 -6.61 16.88
C THR A 38 3.01 -5.68 16.06
N SER A 39 3.62 -4.92 15.15
CA SER A 39 2.90 -4.07 14.18
C SER A 39 2.58 -4.80 12.88
N PHE A 40 2.69 -6.14 12.84
CA PHE A 40 2.38 -7.01 11.69
C PHE A 40 1.85 -8.37 12.17
N PRO A 41 1.06 -9.11 11.35
CA PRO A 41 0.52 -10.41 11.73
C PRO A 41 1.65 -11.45 11.89
N VAL A 42 1.70 -12.06 13.06
CA VAL A 42 2.57 -13.21 13.35
C VAL A 42 1.96 -14.45 12.70
N PRO A 43 2.74 -15.41 12.16
CA PRO A 43 2.18 -16.66 11.65
C PRO A 43 1.28 -17.33 12.69
N THR A 44 0.21 -17.97 12.23
CA THR A 44 -0.84 -18.60 13.05
C THR A 44 -0.21 -19.41 14.19
N GLY A 45 -0.44 -18.98 15.44
CA GLY A 45 0.01 -19.67 16.65
C GLY A 45 0.91 -18.87 17.62
N CYS A 46 1.20 -17.58 17.38
CA CYS A 46 1.94 -16.74 18.34
C CYS A 46 1.08 -15.57 18.82
N VAL A 47 0.70 -15.57 20.10
CA VAL A 47 -0.12 -14.53 20.73
C VAL A 47 0.78 -13.51 21.46
N HIS A 48 0.36 -12.25 21.50
CA HIS A 48 1.01 -11.17 22.25
C HIS A 48 1.34 -11.62 23.69
N GLY A 49 2.59 -11.42 24.12
CA GLY A 49 3.06 -11.83 25.46
C GLY A 49 3.58 -13.27 25.58
N GLN A 50 3.53 -14.10 24.53
CA GLN A 50 4.14 -15.43 24.54
C GLN A 50 5.67 -15.39 24.38
N THR A 51 6.32 -16.42 24.95
CA THR A 51 7.76 -16.59 24.89
C THR A 51 8.10 -17.61 23.82
N VAL A 52 8.85 -17.20 22.79
CA VAL A 52 9.15 -18.03 21.62
C VAL A 52 10.62 -18.50 21.66
N PRO A 53 10.95 -19.74 21.28
CA PRO A 53 12.32 -20.20 21.24
C PRO A 53 13.17 -19.37 20.25
N ALA A 54 14.39 -18.98 20.62
CA ALA A 54 15.28 -18.15 19.80
C ALA A 54 15.62 -18.78 18.44
N GLY A 55 15.52 -20.11 18.32
CA GLY A 55 15.66 -20.83 17.06
C GLY A 55 14.55 -20.54 16.04
N THR A 56 13.32 -20.24 16.51
CA THR A 56 12.16 -19.89 15.68
C THR A 56 12.28 -18.48 15.14
N VAL A 57 12.73 -17.52 15.96
CA VAL A 57 13.02 -16.13 15.52
C VAL A 57 14.15 -16.11 14.49
N ARG A 58 15.23 -16.89 14.71
CA ARG A 58 16.30 -17.05 13.70
C ARG A 58 15.81 -17.73 12.41
N LYS A 59 14.84 -18.66 12.47
CA LYS A 59 14.23 -19.26 11.27
C LYS A 59 13.36 -18.26 10.51
N ILE A 60 12.58 -17.43 11.18
CA ILE A 60 11.79 -16.35 10.57
C ILE A 60 12.73 -15.34 9.88
N LEU A 61 13.77 -14.87 10.58
CA LEU A 61 14.77 -13.95 10.01
C LEU A 61 15.61 -14.59 8.89
N ARG A 62 15.85 -15.91 8.92
CA ARG A 62 16.54 -16.64 7.83
C ARG A 62 15.63 -16.93 6.64
N ALA A 63 14.32 -17.11 6.83
CA ALA A 63 13.35 -17.24 5.75
C ALA A 63 13.27 -15.94 4.93
N TYR A 64 13.36 -14.78 5.60
CA TYR A 64 13.51 -13.48 4.92
C TYR A 64 14.84 -13.30 4.18
N ARG A 65 15.94 -13.91 4.65
CA ARG A 65 17.26 -13.86 3.98
C ARG A 65 17.46 -14.87 2.84
N ARG A 66 16.52 -15.77 2.58
CA ARG A 66 16.66 -16.84 1.57
C ARG A 66 15.54 -16.84 0.52
N SER A 67 14.96 -15.67 0.22
CA SER A 67 14.15 -15.54 -0.99
C SER A 67 15.06 -15.69 -2.22
N PRO A 68 14.75 -16.56 -3.21
CA PRO A 68 15.65 -16.86 -4.33
C PRO A 68 15.75 -15.76 -5.39
N PHE A 69 15.15 -14.59 -5.18
CA PHE A 69 15.22 -13.45 -6.10
C PHE A 69 16.06 -12.33 -5.50
N ASP A 70 17.33 -12.64 -5.28
CA ASP A 70 18.40 -11.67 -5.08
C ASP A 70 19.04 -11.37 -6.45
N SER A 71 18.36 -10.54 -7.24
CA SER A 71 18.93 -9.89 -8.43
C SER A 71 18.13 -8.63 -8.79
N GLY A 72 18.06 -7.71 -7.83
CA GLY A 72 17.47 -6.39 -8.01
C GLY A 72 17.26 -5.77 -6.65
N ARG A 73 18.05 -4.75 -6.30
CA ARG A 73 17.98 -4.02 -5.03
C ARG A 73 16.52 -3.83 -4.59
N LEU A 74 16.17 -4.26 -3.37
CA LEU A 74 15.06 -3.60 -2.67
C LEU A 74 15.28 -2.10 -2.84
N ILE A 75 14.31 -1.40 -3.43
CA ILE A 75 14.35 0.06 -3.52
C ILE A 75 14.18 0.56 -2.10
N MET A 76 15.29 0.62 -1.36
CA MET A 76 15.39 1.28 -0.08
C MET A 76 15.39 2.77 -0.40
N ALA A 77 14.20 3.37 -0.50
CA ALA A 77 14.12 4.82 -0.60
C ALA A 77 14.81 5.40 0.66
N ALA A 78 15.63 6.43 0.50
CA ALA A 78 16.12 7.15 1.67
C ALA A 78 14.97 8.04 2.21
N PRO A 79 14.93 8.37 3.53
CA PRO A 79 13.94 9.32 4.05
C PRO A 79 13.92 10.66 3.30
N ALA A 80 15.08 11.14 2.84
CA ALA A 80 15.20 12.35 2.03
C ALA A 80 14.55 12.20 0.64
N GLU A 81 14.67 11.03 0.01
CA GLU A 81 14.05 10.73 -1.28
C GLU A 81 12.52 10.63 -1.16
N ALA A 82 12.04 9.98 -0.08
CA ALA A 82 10.62 9.93 0.24
C ALA A 82 10.00 11.31 0.42
N ARG A 83 10.71 12.20 1.12
CA ARG A 83 10.30 13.60 1.26
C ARG A 83 10.27 14.32 -0.07
N ALA A 84 11.35 14.24 -0.86
CA ALA A 84 11.44 14.89 -2.16
C ALA A 84 10.28 14.49 -3.09
N VAL A 85 9.95 13.20 -3.17
CA VAL A 85 8.83 12.71 -3.98
C VAL A 85 7.49 13.25 -3.48
N LEU A 86 7.17 13.07 -2.19
CA LEU A 86 5.85 13.40 -1.66
C LEU A 86 5.63 14.92 -1.49
N SER A 87 6.70 15.72 -1.50
CA SER A 87 6.64 17.18 -1.57
C SER A 87 6.52 17.70 -3.00
N ALA A 88 6.87 16.91 -4.03
CA ALA A 88 6.79 17.33 -5.42
C ALA A 88 5.42 17.04 -6.07
N GLU A 89 4.73 15.98 -5.64
CA GLU A 89 3.47 15.54 -6.26
C GLU A 89 2.42 15.07 -5.22
N GLY A 90 1.15 14.98 -5.63
CA GLY A 90 0.09 14.40 -4.82
C GLY A 90 -0.66 15.35 -3.88
N TRP A 91 -1.21 14.80 -2.80
CA TRP A 91 -2.00 15.55 -1.82
C TRP A 91 -1.13 16.34 -0.83
N LEU A 92 -0.04 15.73 -0.34
CA LEU A 92 0.79 16.33 0.70
C LEU A 92 1.53 17.58 0.20
N SER A 93 2.05 17.55 -1.03
CA SER A 93 2.69 18.71 -1.70
C SER A 93 1.80 19.95 -1.82
N ARG A 94 0.47 19.80 -1.75
CA ARG A 94 -0.49 20.90 -1.80
C ARG A 94 -0.91 21.42 -0.43
N GLN A 95 -0.36 20.86 0.65
CA GLN A 95 -0.64 21.29 2.01
C GLN A 95 0.32 22.40 2.46
N ALA A 96 -0.06 23.13 3.51
CA ALA A 96 0.83 24.09 4.15
C ALA A 96 2.13 23.42 4.60
N GLU A 97 3.26 24.08 4.40
CA GLU A 97 4.60 23.53 4.70
C GLU A 97 4.71 23.02 6.13
N ALA A 98 4.20 23.76 7.11
CA ALA A 98 4.18 23.34 8.51
C ALA A 98 3.46 21.99 8.73
N PHE A 99 2.39 21.72 7.98
CA PHE A 99 1.69 20.44 8.04
C PHE A 99 2.49 19.32 7.35
N GLN A 100 3.16 19.63 6.23
CA GLN A 100 4.04 18.67 5.57
C GLN A 100 5.17 18.22 6.49
N GLU A 101 5.85 19.17 7.15
CA GLU A 101 6.91 18.88 8.12
C GLU A 101 6.41 18.01 9.26
N GLU A 102 5.19 18.27 9.72
CA GLU A 102 4.60 17.49 10.80
C GLU A 102 4.31 16.05 10.40
N VAL A 103 3.84 15.82 9.17
CA VAL A 103 3.70 14.48 8.60
C VAL A 103 5.06 13.80 8.51
N TYR A 104 6.08 14.45 7.94
CA TYR A 104 7.41 13.86 7.79
C TYR A 104 8.08 13.53 9.13
N ARG A 105 7.87 14.38 10.14
CA ARG A 105 8.42 14.18 11.49
C ARG A 105 7.81 12.96 12.19
N ARG A 106 6.55 12.65 11.90
CA ARG A 106 5.79 11.59 12.58
C ARG A 106 5.64 10.31 11.77
N ALA A 107 5.88 10.35 10.47
CA ALA A 107 5.78 9.20 9.59
C ALA A 107 7.10 8.42 9.50
N GLY A 108 6.98 7.11 9.27
CA GLY A 108 8.10 6.21 9.09
C GLY A 108 8.10 5.58 7.69
N LEU A 109 9.29 5.38 7.12
CA LEU A 109 9.42 4.68 5.85
C LEU A 109 9.22 3.17 6.04
N VAL A 110 8.45 2.57 5.15
CA VAL A 110 8.17 1.13 5.09
C VAL A 110 8.45 0.64 3.68
N ASN A 111 9.31 -0.38 3.54
CA ASN A 111 9.55 -1.04 2.26
C ASN A 111 8.82 -2.38 2.24
N VAL A 112 8.15 -2.66 1.13
CA VAL A 112 7.39 -3.90 0.91
C VAL A 112 7.77 -4.50 -0.43
N ALA A 113 7.83 -5.83 -0.50
CA ALA A 113 8.09 -6.55 -1.73
C ALA A 113 6.80 -6.74 -2.53
N ALA A 114 6.94 -6.95 -3.84
CA ALA A 114 5.81 -7.32 -4.69
C ALA A 114 5.07 -8.54 -4.12
N GLY A 115 3.76 -8.42 -3.96
CA GLY A 115 2.90 -9.46 -3.38
C GLY A 115 2.61 -9.30 -1.88
N ASP A 116 3.39 -8.49 -1.15
CA ASP A 116 3.16 -8.26 0.27
C ASP A 116 1.81 -7.60 0.51
N VAL A 117 1.08 -8.11 1.50
CA VAL A 117 -0.20 -7.53 1.94
C VAL A 117 0.08 -6.55 3.07
N ILE A 118 -0.24 -5.27 2.84
CA ILE A 118 -0.05 -4.20 3.84
C ILE A 118 -1.16 -4.29 4.89
N PHE A 119 -2.42 -4.42 4.44
CA PHE A 119 -3.56 -4.75 5.29
C PHE A 119 -4.70 -5.34 4.44
N ARG A 120 -5.60 -6.09 5.09
CA ARG A 120 -6.80 -6.68 4.49
C ARG A 120 -8.06 -5.93 4.93
N TYR A 121 -9.15 -6.18 4.21
CA TYR A 121 -10.48 -5.85 4.69
C TYR A 121 -10.72 -6.48 6.07
N GLY A 122 -11.25 -5.71 7.01
CA GLY A 122 -11.54 -6.17 8.38
C GLY A 122 -10.33 -6.21 9.32
N ASP A 123 -9.11 -5.94 8.84
CA ASP A 123 -7.95 -5.81 9.72
C ASP A 123 -8.16 -4.65 10.70
N ALA A 124 -7.48 -4.72 11.84
CA ALA A 124 -7.52 -3.70 12.88
C ALA A 124 -7.16 -2.30 12.36
N LEU A 125 -7.50 -1.29 13.16
CA LEU A 125 -7.16 0.09 12.85
C LEU A 125 -5.66 0.25 12.59
N GLY A 126 -5.31 1.17 11.71
CA GLY A 126 -3.92 1.54 11.49
C GLY A 126 -3.82 2.93 10.91
N GLY A 127 -2.65 3.25 10.37
CA GLY A 127 -2.35 4.58 9.86
C GLY A 127 -2.70 4.79 8.40
N LEU A 128 -2.21 5.95 7.94
CA LEU A 128 -2.30 6.46 6.60
C LEU A 128 -0.97 6.19 5.86
N TYR A 129 -1.04 5.80 4.59
CA TYR A 129 0.14 5.43 3.78
C TYR A 129 0.24 6.32 2.54
N GLY A 130 1.40 6.96 2.36
CA GLY A 130 1.77 7.67 1.15
C GLY A 130 2.72 6.84 0.29
N ILE A 131 2.47 6.76 -1.02
CA ILE A 131 3.26 5.92 -1.93
C ILE A 131 4.45 6.73 -2.46
N VAL A 132 5.66 6.35 -2.04
CA VAL A 132 6.92 6.98 -2.48
C VAL A 132 7.40 6.39 -3.79
N SER A 133 7.24 5.08 -3.98
CA SER A 133 7.58 4.38 -5.21
C SER A 133 6.77 3.09 -5.34
N GLY A 134 6.74 2.53 -6.54
CA GLY A 134 5.99 1.32 -6.84
C GLY A 134 4.49 1.55 -7.05
N ALA A 135 3.75 0.44 -7.02
CA ALA A 135 2.30 0.43 -7.21
C ALA A 135 1.62 -0.50 -6.19
N LEU A 136 0.45 -0.08 -5.70
CA LEU A 136 -0.36 -0.84 -4.75
C LEU A 136 -1.73 -1.18 -5.35
N LEU A 137 -2.17 -2.41 -5.16
CA LEU A 137 -3.53 -2.87 -5.46
C LEU A 137 -4.44 -2.51 -4.28
N VAL A 138 -5.54 -1.82 -4.57
CA VAL A 138 -6.64 -1.62 -3.63
C VAL A 138 -7.70 -2.65 -3.92
N THR A 139 -8.09 -3.42 -2.91
CA THR A 139 -9.10 -4.47 -3.04
C THR A 139 -10.30 -4.21 -2.14
N ILE A 140 -11.45 -4.74 -2.54
CA ILE A 140 -12.70 -4.70 -1.77
C ILE A 140 -13.31 -6.08 -1.66
N GLY A 141 -14.30 -6.19 -0.78
CA GLY A 141 -15.04 -7.41 -0.54
C GLY A 141 -14.57 -8.10 0.74
N PRO A 142 -15.49 -8.73 1.47
CA PRO A 142 -15.15 -9.49 2.65
C PRO A 142 -14.34 -10.74 2.28
N PRO A 143 -13.60 -11.33 3.24
CA PRO A 143 -12.76 -12.49 2.99
C PRO A 143 -13.51 -13.69 2.38
N GLU A 144 -14.80 -13.87 2.68
CA GLU A 144 -15.59 -15.01 2.19
C GLU A 144 -15.83 -14.96 0.68
N GLU A 145 -15.94 -13.76 0.09
CA GLU A 145 -16.15 -13.58 -1.35
C GLU A 145 -14.85 -13.53 -2.15
N GLY A 146 -13.71 -13.44 -1.45
CA GLY A 146 -12.40 -13.18 -2.02
C GLY A 146 -12.19 -11.71 -2.40
N PRO A 147 -10.95 -11.19 -2.27
CA PRO A 147 -10.67 -9.80 -2.58
C PRO A 147 -10.84 -9.52 -4.08
N ARG A 148 -11.66 -8.53 -4.43
CA ARG A 148 -11.81 -8.02 -5.80
C ARG A 148 -10.99 -6.76 -5.98
N LEU A 149 -10.30 -6.64 -7.11
CA LEU A 149 -9.53 -5.44 -7.42
C LEU A 149 -10.48 -4.25 -7.63
N LEU A 150 -10.27 -3.18 -6.85
CA LEU A 150 -10.98 -1.92 -6.97
C LEU A 150 -10.18 -0.92 -7.80
N HIS A 151 -8.89 -0.79 -7.53
CA HIS A 151 -8.02 0.17 -8.20
C HIS A 151 -6.53 -0.14 -8.01
N VAL A 152 -5.66 0.56 -8.73
CA VAL A 152 -4.21 0.54 -8.51
C VAL A 152 -3.75 1.96 -8.19
N LEU A 153 -3.10 2.13 -7.04
CA LEU A 153 -2.52 3.40 -6.62
C LEU A 153 -1.03 3.42 -6.93
N GLY A 154 -0.54 4.57 -7.39
CA GLY A 154 0.86 4.81 -7.66
C GLY A 154 1.44 5.94 -6.82
N ARG A 155 2.66 6.34 -7.18
CA ARG A 155 3.42 7.42 -6.54
C ARG A 155 2.60 8.70 -6.28
N GLY A 156 2.82 9.32 -5.13
CA GLY A 156 2.14 10.55 -4.71
C GLY A 156 0.72 10.36 -4.17
N ARG A 157 0.13 9.16 -4.31
CA ARG A 157 -1.20 8.84 -3.75
C ARG A 157 -1.09 8.45 -2.28
N TRP A 158 -2.16 8.73 -1.55
CA TRP A 158 -2.31 8.47 -0.12
C TRP A 158 -3.58 7.64 0.14
N VAL A 159 -3.52 6.68 1.07
CA VAL A 159 -4.64 5.77 1.38
C VAL A 159 -4.57 5.23 2.81
N GLY A 160 -5.72 4.98 3.41
CA GLY A 160 -5.85 4.38 4.75
C GLY A 160 -6.44 5.32 5.80
N GLU A 161 -6.89 6.51 5.36
CA GLU A 161 -7.48 7.58 6.15
C GLU A 161 -8.76 7.18 6.91
N GLY A 162 -9.48 6.16 6.44
CA GLY A 162 -10.77 5.75 7.03
C GLY A 162 -10.69 5.44 8.52
N CYS A 163 -9.64 4.73 8.97
CA CYS A 163 -9.48 4.36 10.38
C CYS A 163 -9.40 5.59 11.31
N PHE A 164 -8.80 6.68 10.83
CA PHE A 164 -8.72 7.93 11.57
C PHE A 164 -10.07 8.65 11.66
N LEU A 165 -10.83 8.66 10.56
CA LEU A 165 -12.09 9.39 10.46
C LEU A 165 -13.25 8.70 11.18
N VAL A 166 -13.36 7.37 11.07
CA VAL A 166 -14.54 6.63 11.57
C VAL A 166 -14.27 5.70 12.75
N ARG A 167 -12.99 5.47 13.12
CA ARG A 167 -12.59 4.54 14.21
C ARG A 167 -13.10 3.11 14.05
N GLU A 168 -13.11 2.64 12.81
CA GLU A 168 -13.51 1.28 12.45
C GLU A 168 -12.38 0.48 11.78
N PRO A 169 -12.51 -0.86 11.71
CA PRO A 169 -11.62 -1.71 10.93
C PRO A 169 -11.46 -1.27 9.47
N ARG A 170 -10.41 -1.79 8.82
CA ARG A 170 -10.09 -1.50 7.43
C ARG A 170 -11.26 -1.86 6.50
N ARG A 171 -11.72 -0.89 5.70
CA ARG A 171 -12.82 -1.05 4.73
C ARG A 171 -12.36 -1.49 3.33
N VAL A 172 -11.06 -1.55 3.10
CA VAL A 172 -10.42 -1.98 1.85
C VAL A 172 -9.18 -2.80 2.19
N GLY A 173 -8.72 -3.64 1.26
CA GLY A 173 -7.41 -4.25 1.31
C GLY A 173 -6.37 -3.45 0.51
N LEU A 174 -5.10 -3.60 0.89
CA LEU A 174 -3.97 -2.97 0.24
C LEU A 174 -2.82 -3.98 0.09
N GLN A 175 -2.36 -4.20 -1.14
CA GLN A 175 -1.31 -5.16 -1.47
C GLN A 175 -0.30 -4.54 -2.44
N ALA A 176 0.98 -4.86 -2.30
CA ALA A 176 2.02 -4.41 -3.21
C ALA A 176 1.91 -5.12 -4.58
N ALA A 177 1.75 -4.36 -5.67
CA ALA A 177 1.77 -4.88 -7.04
C ALA A 177 3.21 -5.02 -7.58
N THR A 178 4.11 -4.18 -7.07
CA THR A 178 5.56 -4.19 -7.28
C THR A 178 6.24 -3.98 -5.95
N ASP A 179 7.57 -4.13 -5.90
CA ASP A 179 8.35 -3.58 -4.81
C ASP A 179 8.01 -2.09 -4.65
N ALA A 180 7.80 -1.67 -3.42
CA ALA A 180 7.30 -0.34 -3.11
C ALA A 180 7.91 0.20 -1.82
N ALA A 181 8.17 1.51 -1.82
CA ALA A 181 8.49 2.27 -0.63
C ALA A 181 7.28 3.14 -0.26
N LEU A 182 6.90 3.10 1.00
CA LEU A 182 5.72 3.76 1.56
C LEU A 182 6.12 4.65 2.74
N LEU A 183 5.47 5.80 2.87
CA LEU A 183 5.55 6.63 4.06
C LEU A 183 4.30 6.34 4.92
N HIS A 184 4.48 5.69 6.06
CA HIS A 184 3.40 5.34 6.99
C HIS A 184 3.30 6.38 8.10
N LEU A 185 2.17 7.07 8.16
CA LEU A 185 1.77 7.95 9.26
C LEU A 185 0.86 7.17 10.22
N PRO A 186 1.34 6.76 11.41
CA PRO A 186 0.54 5.96 12.34
C PRO A 186 -0.71 6.69 12.83
N LEU A 187 -1.74 5.92 13.21
CA LEU A 187 -3.01 6.48 13.67
C LEU A 187 -2.82 7.41 14.90
N GLU A 188 -1.99 7.00 15.84
CA GLU A 188 -1.70 7.76 17.07
C GLU A 188 -0.95 9.07 16.78
N ALA A 189 -0.23 9.13 15.66
CA ALA A 189 0.40 10.37 15.21
C ALA A 189 -0.65 11.32 14.63
N MET A 190 -1.59 10.81 13.83
CA MET A 190 -2.72 11.58 13.31
C MET A 190 -3.59 12.14 14.45
N ASP A 191 -3.81 11.33 15.50
CA ASP A 191 -4.56 11.75 16.70
C ASP A 191 -3.90 12.91 17.42
N ARG A 192 -2.57 12.87 17.56
CA ARG A 192 -1.81 13.97 18.17
C ARG A 192 -1.86 15.22 17.31
N MET A 193 -1.69 15.09 15.99
CA MET A 193 -1.84 16.24 15.08
C MET A 193 -3.24 16.87 15.15
N ALA A 194 -4.27 16.04 15.32
CA ALA A 194 -5.64 16.50 15.49
C ALA A 194 -5.90 17.09 16.87
N ALA A 195 -5.19 16.68 17.92
CA ALA A 195 -5.25 17.35 19.22
C ALA A 195 -4.62 18.75 19.16
N ASP A 196 -3.55 18.91 18.36
CA ASP A 196 -2.83 20.17 18.20
C ASP A 196 -3.62 21.19 17.32
N ASP A 197 -4.21 20.74 16.21
CA ASP A 197 -5.05 21.57 15.31
C ASP A 197 -6.23 20.73 14.75
N PRO A 198 -7.35 20.61 15.50
CA PRO A 198 -8.42 19.67 15.17
C PRO A 198 -9.09 19.93 13.83
N LEU A 199 -9.55 21.18 13.60
CA LEU A 199 -10.32 21.52 12.42
C LEU A 199 -9.46 21.39 11.15
N MET A 200 -8.23 21.89 11.17
CA MET A 200 -7.42 21.86 9.97
C MET A 200 -6.83 20.49 9.72
N THR A 201 -6.44 19.73 10.74
CA THR A 201 -6.00 18.34 10.54
C THR A 201 -7.12 17.50 9.92
N MET A 202 -8.35 17.60 10.47
CA MET A 202 -9.52 16.92 9.88
C MET A 202 -9.77 17.35 8.43
N ARG A 203 -9.80 18.65 8.14
CA ARG A 203 -9.99 19.16 6.76
C ARG A 203 -8.94 18.62 5.81
N ARG A 204 -7.67 18.58 6.21
CA ARG A 204 -6.57 18.08 5.38
C ARG A 204 -6.70 16.58 5.13
N ILE A 205 -6.97 15.77 6.17
CA ILE A 205 -7.13 14.32 6.00
C ILE A 205 -8.37 13.96 5.17
N VAL A 206 -9.48 14.68 5.32
CA VAL A 206 -10.68 14.48 4.49
C VAL A 206 -10.41 14.74 3.00
N GLN A 207 -9.46 15.60 2.64
CA GLN A 207 -9.09 15.78 1.22
C GLN A 207 -8.46 14.51 0.61
N VAL A 208 -7.82 13.64 1.41
CA VAL A 208 -7.35 12.33 0.94
C VAL A 208 -8.55 11.47 0.57
N LEU A 209 -9.55 11.40 1.45
CA LEU A 209 -10.80 10.67 1.21
C LEU A 209 -11.51 11.18 -0.05
N MET A 210 -11.64 12.51 -0.21
CA MET A 210 -12.24 13.11 -1.40
C MET A 210 -11.47 12.74 -2.67
N GLY A 211 -10.14 12.79 -2.64
CA GLY A 211 -9.32 12.39 -3.78
C GLY A 211 -9.43 10.92 -4.15
N ASN A 212 -9.70 10.04 -3.18
CA ASN A 212 -9.97 8.62 -3.41
C ASN A 212 -11.41 8.40 -3.91
N LEU A 213 -12.39 9.13 -3.38
CA LEU A 213 -13.77 9.12 -3.86
C LEU A 213 -13.88 9.58 -5.32
N ASP A 214 -13.14 10.63 -5.72
CA ASP A 214 -13.10 11.11 -7.10
C ASP A 214 -12.61 10.03 -8.07
N ILE A 215 -11.65 9.18 -7.66
CA ILE A 215 -11.22 8.03 -8.48
C ILE A 215 -12.38 7.06 -8.66
N LEU A 216 -13.12 6.75 -7.59
CA LEU A 216 -14.22 5.80 -7.64
C LEU A 216 -15.38 6.33 -8.47
N ALA A 217 -15.72 7.61 -8.35
CA ALA A 217 -16.72 8.26 -9.18
C ALA A 217 -16.34 8.20 -10.67
N ARG A 218 -15.06 8.45 -11.00
CA ARG A 218 -14.54 8.29 -12.37
C ARG A 218 -14.60 6.83 -12.83
N ALA A 219 -14.18 5.89 -12.00
CA ALA A 219 -14.25 4.46 -12.31
C ALA A 219 -15.68 4.02 -12.61
N TYR A 220 -16.65 4.48 -11.82
CA TYR A 220 -18.06 4.22 -12.06
C TYR A 220 -18.55 4.86 -13.36
N SER A 221 -18.16 6.11 -13.63
CA SER A 221 -18.48 6.80 -14.89
C SER A 221 -17.91 6.07 -16.10
N ASP A 222 -16.68 5.53 -16.02
CA ASP A 222 -16.07 4.75 -17.10
C ASP A 222 -16.96 3.56 -17.47
N LEU A 223 -17.53 2.89 -16.47
CA LEU A 223 -18.38 1.70 -16.65
C LEU A 223 -19.72 2.00 -17.34
N GLN A 224 -20.16 3.26 -17.38
CA GLN A 224 -21.40 3.66 -18.06
C GLN A 224 -21.27 3.70 -19.59
N SER A 225 -20.06 3.58 -20.14
CA SER A 225 -19.88 3.44 -21.59
C SER A 225 -20.39 2.08 -22.06
N LEU A 226 -21.23 2.05 -23.11
CA LEU A 226 -21.68 0.81 -23.73
C LEU A 226 -20.56 0.11 -24.51
N ASP A 227 -19.64 0.88 -25.08
CA ASP A 227 -18.48 0.36 -25.81
C ASP A 227 -17.40 -0.20 -24.84
N PRO A 228 -17.09 -1.51 -24.91
CA PRO A 228 -16.05 -2.13 -24.08
C PRO A 228 -14.66 -1.54 -24.31
N ASP A 229 -14.31 -1.12 -25.52
CA ASP A 229 -12.99 -0.56 -25.82
C ASP A 229 -12.82 0.78 -25.13
N ARG A 230 -13.86 1.62 -25.12
CA ARG A 230 -13.88 2.87 -24.34
C ARG A 230 -13.74 2.62 -22.86
N ARG A 231 -14.40 1.59 -22.29
CA ARG A 231 -14.23 1.22 -20.88
C ARG A 231 -12.77 0.84 -20.57
N ILE A 232 -12.14 0.06 -21.45
CA ILE A 232 -10.73 -0.37 -21.30
C ILE A 232 -9.78 0.82 -21.44
N ALA A 233 -9.98 1.68 -22.43
CA ALA A 233 -9.20 2.91 -22.63
C ALA A 233 -9.32 3.87 -21.44
N ALA A 234 -10.54 4.07 -20.93
CA ALA A 234 -10.79 4.91 -19.76
C ALA A 234 -10.12 4.35 -18.50
N ALA A 235 -10.21 3.04 -18.27
CA ALA A 235 -9.51 2.37 -17.17
C ALA A 235 -7.97 2.55 -17.28
N LEU A 236 -7.39 2.38 -18.48
CA LEU A 236 -5.96 2.63 -18.70
C LEU A 236 -5.58 4.08 -18.38
N LEU A 237 -6.36 5.06 -18.85
CA LEU A 237 -6.11 6.48 -18.58
C LEU A 237 -6.20 6.79 -17.08
N ARG A 238 -7.16 6.19 -16.37
CA ARG A 238 -7.33 6.36 -14.92
C ARG A 238 -6.19 5.74 -14.13
N LEU A 239 -5.67 4.59 -14.57
CA LEU A 239 -4.51 3.93 -13.95
C LEU A 239 -3.17 4.62 -14.30
N ASN A 240 -3.11 5.34 -15.42
CA ASN A 240 -1.93 6.10 -15.87
C ASN A 240 -1.75 7.42 -15.10
N ALA A 241 -1.65 7.34 -13.77
CA ALA A 241 -1.50 8.51 -12.91
C ALA A 241 -0.24 9.33 -13.23
N ASN A 242 0.81 8.67 -13.72
CA ASN A 242 2.11 9.27 -14.04
C ASN A 242 2.44 9.03 -15.52
N PRO A 243 2.17 10.01 -16.42
CA PRO A 243 2.47 9.89 -17.84
C PRO A 243 3.92 9.46 -18.10
N GLY A 244 4.11 8.57 -19.08
CA GLY A 244 5.44 8.02 -19.40
C GLY A 244 5.85 6.82 -18.53
N THR A 245 5.13 6.51 -17.46
CA THR A 245 5.38 5.32 -16.64
C THR A 245 4.45 4.18 -17.06
N PRO A 246 4.96 2.95 -17.32
CA PRO A 246 4.11 1.81 -17.59
C PRO A 246 3.19 1.46 -16.41
N ILE A 247 1.92 1.20 -16.72
CA ILE A 247 0.93 0.74 -15.75
C ILE A 247 1.20 -0.74 -15.45
N ARG A 248 1.35 -1.08 -14.17
CA ARG A 248 1.52 -2.46 -13.71
C ARG A 248 0.15 -3.09 -13.45
N VAL A 249 -0.41 -3.71 -14.48
CA VAL A 249 -1.73 -4.33 -14.45
C VAL A 249 -1.75 -5.55 -15.37
N SER A 250 -2.38 -6.64 -14.93
CA SER A 250 -2.60 -7.79 -15.81
C SER A 250 -3.83 -7.55 -16.71
N GLN A 251 -3.93 -8.29 -17.82
CA GLN A 251 -5.13 -8.21 -18.67
C GLN A 251 -6.39 -8.71 -17.96
N ALA A 252 -6.24 -9.63 -17.00
CA ALA A 252 -7.36 -10.10 -16.18
C ALA A 252 -7.83 -8.99 -15.22
N ASP A 253 -6.88 -8.34 -14.54
CA ASP A 253 -7.14 -7.21 -13.65
C ASP A 253 -7.77 -6.04 -14.40
N LEU A 254 -7.28 -5.72 -15.60
CA LEU A 254 -7.87 -4.68 -16.45
C LEU A 254 -9.28 -5.05 -16.91
N GLY A 255 -9.56 -6.35 -17.10
CA GLY A 255 -10.91 -6.87 -17.34
C GLY A 255 -11.86 -6.59 -16.18
N VAL A 256 -11.42 -6.89 -14.95
CA VAL A 256 -12.16 -6.55 -13.72
C VAL A 256 -12.43 -5.05 -13.64
N LEU A 257 -11.39 -4.22 -13.83
CA LEU A 257 -11.47 -2.76 -13.72
C LEU A 257 -12.30 -2.07 -14.81
N SER A 258 -12.56 -2.75 -15.93
CA SER A 258 -13.34 -2.21 -17.07
C SER A 258 -14.70 -2.91 -17.23
N GLY A 259 -15.04 -3.88 -16.38
CA GLY A 259 -16.24 -4.70 -16.55
C GLY A 259 -16.25 -5.46 -17.87
N THR A 260 -15.10 -6.00 -18.29
CA THR A 260 -14.94 -6.73 -19.55
C THR A 260 -14.23 -8.07 -19.35
N SER A 261 -14.34 -8.98 -20.33
CA SER A 261 -13.60 -10.23 -20.31
C SER A 261 -12.12 -10.00 -20.65
N ARG A 262 -11.24 -10.88 -20.15
CA ARG A 262 -9.81 -10.88 -20.56
C ARG A 262 -9.62 -10.95 -22.08
N LYS A 263 -10.52 -11.65 -22.79
CA LYS A 263 -10.49 -11.74 -24.26
C LYS A 263 -10.78 -10.38 -24.91
N ALA A 264 -11.77 -9.65 -24.41
CA ALA A 264 -12.07 -8.29 -24.87
C ALA A 264 -10.89 -7.34 -24.60
N VAL A 265 -10.31 -7.39 -23.40
CA VAL A 265 -9.09 -6.63 -23.07
C VAL A 265 -7.95 -6.91 -24.05
N ASN A 266 -7.67 -8.18 -24.32
CA ASN A 266 -6.59 -8.54 -25.24
C ASN A 266 -6.84 -7.99 -26.65
N ALA A 267 -8.07 -8.10 -27.14
CA ALA A 267 -8.45 -7.57 -28.46
C ALA A 267 -8.33 -6.04 -28.54
N ALA A 268 -8.80 -5.32 -27.52
CA ALA A 268 -8.68 -3.86 -27.46
C ALA A 268 -7.22 -3.41 -27.37
N LEU A 269 -6.41 -4.07 -26.52
CA LEU A 269 -4.98 -3.75 -26.40
C LEU A 269 -4.20 -4.00 -27.70
N ARG A 270 -4.58 -4.99 -28.51
CA ARG A 270 -4.01 -5.19 -29.85
C ARG A 270 -4.36 -4.02 -30.76
N ARG A 271 -5.64 -3.67 -30.88
CA ARG A 271 -6.08 -2.49 -31.66
C ARG A 271 -5.36 -1.21 -31.24
N PHE A 272 -5.29 -0.95 -29.94
CA PHE A 272 -4.59 0.21 -29.41
C PHE A 272 -3.08 0.17 -29.67
N ALA A 273 -2.47 -1.02 -29.74
CA ALA A 273 -1.06 -1.15 -30.11
C ALA A 273 -0.84 -0.91 -31.60
N ASP A 274 -1.71 -1.46 -32.46
CA ASP A 274 -1.70 -1.27 -33.90
C ASP A 274 -1.86 0.21 -34.28
N ASP A 275 -2.70 0.94 -33.53
CA ASP A 275 -2.91 2.40 -33.68
C ASP A 275 -1.81 3.27 -33.04
N GLY A 276 -0.80 2.64 -32.41
CA GLY A 276 0.29 3.31 -31.71
C GLY A 276 -0.10 4.02 -30.40
N LEU A 277 -1.27 3.71 -29.84
CA LEU A 277 -1.78 4.30 -28.60
C LEU A 277 -1.14 3.68 -27.35
N THR A 278 -0.82 2.38 -27.39
CA THR A 278 -0.23 1.66 -26.26
C THR A 278 0.88 0.71 -26.69
N THR A 279 1.73 0.30 -25.75
CA THR A 279 2.56 -0.90 -25.88
C THR A 279 2.28 -1.84 -24.72
N THR A 280 2.38 -3.16 -24.96
CA THR A 280 2.11 -4.18 -23.95
C THR A 280 3.35 -5.00 -23.65
N ALA A 281 3.53 -5.34 -22.37
CA ALA A 281 4.53 -6.28 -21.88
C ALA A 281 3.90 -7.17 -20.81
N TYR A 282 4.65 -8.14 -20.27
CA TYR A 282 4.13 -9.02 -19.23
C TYR A 282 3.66 -8.21 -18.00
N ARG A 283 2.34 -8.29 -17.73
CA ARG A 283 1.65 -7.56 -16.66
C ARG A 283 1.91 -6.03 -16.70
N SER A 284 2.15 -5.48 -17.89
CA SER A 284 2.44 -4.06 -18.09
C SER A 284 1.75 -3.52 -19.33
N VAL A 285 1.19 -2.32 -19.23
CA VAL A 285 0.71 -1.55 -20.38
C VAL A 285 1.28 -0.13 -20.30
N ALA A 286 1.99 0.32 -21.33
CA ALA A 286 2.43 1.71 -21.42
C ALA A 286 1.51 2.48 -22.37
N VAL A 287 1.01 3.62 -21.90
CA VAL A 287 0.21 4.53 -22.74
C VAL A 287 1.19 5.44 -23.50
N LYS A 288 1.24 5.31 -24.82
CA LYS A 288 2.14 6.05 -25.70
C LYS A 288 1.56 7.41 -26.10
N ASP A 289 0.27 7.43 -26.39
CA ASP A 289 -0.46 8.67 -26.71
C ASP A 289 -1.72 8.80 -25.85
N ALA A 290 -1.55 9.39 -24.67
CA ALA A 290 -2.66 9.65 -23.75
C ALA A 290 -3.67 10.67 -24.31
N ALA A 291 -3.25 11.56 -25.20
CA ALA A 291 -4.13 12.58 -25.76
C ALA A 291 -5.09 11.99 -26.79
N ARG A 292 -4.59 11.15 -27.71
CA ARG A 292 -5.42 10.36 -28.64
C ARG A 292 -6.32 9.39 -27.90
N LEU A 293 -5.82 8.69 -26.89
CA LEU A 293 -6.62 7.76 -26.09
C LEU A 293 -7.75 8.50 -25.33
N LYS A 294 -7.50 9.72 -24.84
CA LYS A 294 -8.54 10.57 -24.24
C LYS A 294 -9.61 11.01 -25.25
N ARG A 295 -9.23 11.34 -26.48
CA ARG A 295 -10.20 11.67 -27.55
C ARG A 295 -11.09 10.47 -27.87
N PHE A 296 -10.48 9.29 -28.04
CA PHE A 296 -11.19 8.04 -28.26
C PHE A 296 -12.27 7.75 -27.18
N VAL A 297 -12.00 8.08 -25.91
CA VAL A 297 -12.97 7.93 -24.82
C VAL A 297 -14.09 9.00 -24.87
N ARG A 298 -13.80 10.21 -25.35
CA ARG A 298 -14.73 11.36 -25.33
C ARG A 298 -15.71 11.38 -26.50
N ASP A 299 -15.32 10.86 -27.65
CA ASP A 299 -16.12 10.87 -28.87
C ASP A 299 -17.31 9.92 -28.66
N ARG A 300 -18.36 10.38 -27.97
CA ARG A 300 -19.64 9.66 -27.86
C ARG A 300 -20.26 9.66 -29.26
N GLU A 301 -20.68 8.48 -29.71
CA GLU A 301 -21.57 8.37 -30.87
C GLU A 301 -22.89 9.07 -30.56
#